data_AF-A0A7C0ZHY3-F1
#
_entry.id   AF-A0A7C0ZHY3-F1
#
_cell.length_a   1.000
_cell.length_b   1.000
_cell.length_c   1.000
_cell.angle_alpha   90.00
_cell.angle_beta   90.00
_cell.angle_gamma   90.00
#
_symmetry.space_group_name_H-M   'P 1'
#
loop_
_entity.id
_entity.type
_entity.pdbx_description
1 polymer ?
#
loop_
_entity_poly.entity_id
_entity_poly.type
_entity_poly.pdbx_seq_one_letter_code
_entity_poly.pdbx_strand_id
1 'polypeptide(L)' 'MWGMVVDLNKCLGCQSCTVACKMLWSDRDGADHMWFTMVETRPGSGYPKNWENKSIKGQPMAKSDYETVPRF' A
#
# COMPACT_ATOMS: atom_id res chain seq x y z
N MET A 1 -4.30 -24.67 -5.41
CA MET A 1 -4.86 -23.32 -5.18
C MET A 1 -4.45 -22.88 -3.78
N TRP A 2 -3.84 -21.71 -3.63
CA TRP A 2 -3.60 -21.09 -2.33
C TRP A 2 -4.52 -19.88 -2.19
N GLY A 3 -4.97 -19.58 -0.97
CA GLY A 3 -5.87 -18.45 -0.66
C GLY A 3 -5.45 -17.74 0.62
N MET A 4 -5.91 -16.51 0.81
CA MET A 4 -5.59 -15.67 1.95
C MET A 4 -6.87 -15.05 2.52
N VAL A 5 -6.95 -14.95 3.85
CA VAL A 5 -8.05 -14.27 4.56
C VAL A 5 -7.44 -13.27 5.52
N VAL A 6 -8.00 -12.05 5.55
CA VAL A 6 -7.64 -10.98 6.48
C VAL A 6 -8.86 -10.64 7.33
N ASP A 7 -8.78 -10.89 8.63
CA ASP A 7 -9.84 -10.53 9.58
C ASP A 7 -9.64 -9.08 10.06
N LEU A 8 -10.53 -8.19 9.60
CA LEU A 8 -10.48 -6.76 9.93
C LEU A 8 -10.79 -6.47 11.40
N ASN A 9 -11.46 -7.38 12.13
CA ASN A 9 -11.72 -7.19 13.56
C ASN A 9 -10.46 -7.37 14.42
N LYS A 10 -9.47 -8.09 13.89
CA LYS A 10 -8.19 -8.36 14.56
C LYS A 10 -7.04 -7.52 14.00
N CYS A 11 -7.27 -6.82 12.89
CA CYS A 11 -6.29 -5.92 12.31
C CYS A 11 -6.14 -4.67 13.20
N LEU A 12 -4.94 -4.45 13.72
CA LEU A 12 -4.62 -3.28 14.56
C LEU A 12 -3.83 -2.18 13.81
N GLY A 13 -3.63 -2.32 12.50
CA GLY A 13 -2.96 -1.29 11.70
C GLY A 13 -1.45 -1.13 11.95
N CYS A 14 -0.76 -2.14 12.51
CA CYS A 14 0.63 -2.01 12.95
C CYS A 14 1.70 -1.95 11.85
N GLN A 15 1.33 -2.12 10.58
CA GLN A 15 2.24 -2.09 9.43
C GLN A 15 3.32 -3.19 9.39
N SER A 16 3.26 -4.19 10.27
CA SER A 16 4.27 -5.25 10.29
C SER A 16 4.31 -6.06 8.99
N CYS A 17 3.15 -6.34 8.38
CA CYS A 17 3.08 -7.00 7.07
C CYS A 17 3.69 -6.14 5.96
N THR A 18 3.41 -4.83 5.97
CA THR A 18 3.96 -3.83 5.06
C THR A 18 5.49 -3.84 5.09
N VAL A 19 6.08 -3.73 6.29
CA VAL A 19 7.53 -3.73 6.48
C VAL A 19 8.15 -5.08 6.11
N ALA A 20 7.52 -6.20 6.51
CA ALA A 20 8.04 -7.53 6.18
C ALA A 20 8.15 -7.76 4.67
N CYS A 21 7.13 -7.36 3.90
CA CYS A 21 7.16 -7.47 2.45
C CYS A 21 8.20 -6.52 1.82
N LYS A 22 8.29 -5.29 2.33
CA LYS A 22 9.27 -4.30 1.87
C LYS A 22 10.69 -4.81 1.98
N MET A 23 11.08 -5.24 3.18
CA MET A 23 12.43 -5.73 3.46
C MET A 23 12.79 -6.97 2.64
N LEU A 24 11.82 -7.84 2.36
CA LEU A 24 12.09 -9.08 1.64
C LEU A 24 12.13 -8.89 0.11
N TRP A 25 11.31 -8.00 -0.45
CA TRP A 25 11.07 -7.97 -1.90
C TRP A 25 11.31 -6.63 -2.60
N SER A 26 11.18 -5.50 -1.89
CA SER A 26 11.25 -4.17 -2.49
C SER A 26 12.23 -3.23 -1.80
N ASP A 27 13.26 -3.78 -1.15
CA ASP A 27 14.42 -3.06 -0.58
C ASP A 27 15.56 -2.89 -1.59
N ARG A 28 15.21 -2.50 -2.83
CA ARG A 28 16.16 -2.30 -3.93
C ARG A 28 16.00 -0.91 -4.53
N ASP A 29 17.11 -0.35 -5.02
CA ASP A 29 17.13 0.96 -5.65
C ASP A 29 16.07 1.07 -6.76
N GLY A 30 15.30 2.15 -6.73
CA GLY A 30 14.21 2.41 -7.68
C GLY A 30 12.86 1.76 -7.31
N ALA A 31 12.84 0.84 -6.34
CA ALA A 31 11.61 0.27 -5.79
C ALA A 31 11.19 0.91 -4.45
N ASP A 32 11.77 2.05 -4.07
CA ASP A 32 11.53 2.70 -2.77
C ASP A 32 10.06 3.03 -2.53
N HIS A 33 9.38 3.48 -3.57
CA HIS A 33 7.95 3.77 -3.61
C HIS A 33 7.06 2.52 -3.79
N MET A 34 7.64 1.31 -3.87
CA MET A 34 6.86 0.09 -4.06
C MET A 34 6.57 -0.55 -2.70
N TRP A 35 5.28 -0.55 -2.35
CA TRP A 35 4.72 -1.18 -1.15
C TRP A 35 3.68 -2.21 -1.60
N PHE A 36 4.12 -3.44 -1.90
CA PHE A 36 3.25 -4.49 -2.43
C PHE A 36 2.13 -4.89 -1.48
N THR A 37 2.44 -4.92 -0.18
CA THR A 37 1.43 -5.01 0.89
C THR A 37 1.39 -3.66 1.57
N MET A 38 0.21 -3.05 1.66
CA MET A 38 0.00 -1.84 2.45
C MET A 38 -1.20 -1.99 3.36
N VAL A 39 -1.13 -1.35 4.53
CA VAL A 39 -2.28 -1.12 5.40
C VAL A 39 -2.66 0.37 5.37
N GLU A 40 -3.93 0.65 5.07
CA GLU A 40 -4.49 1.99 5.00
C GLU A 40 -5.55 2.19 6.09
N THR A 41 -5.52 3.34 6.76
CA THR A 41 -6.60 3.75 7.67
C THR A 41 -7.80 4.27 6.86
N ARG A 42 -9.00 3.85 7.26
CA ARG A 42 -10.26 4.30 6.64
C ARG A 42 -11.12 5.08 7.64
N PRO A 43 -11.75 6.20 7.21
CA PRO A 43 -11.65 6.85 5.89
C PRO A 43 -10.29 7.53 5.65
N GLY A 44 -9.76 7.47 4.42
CA GLY A 44 -8.43 7.99 4.09
C GLY A 44 -8.18 8.08 2.58
N SER A 45 -7.07 8.72 2.17
CA SER A 45 -6.71 8.90 0.75
C SER A 45 -6.16 7.65 0.07
N GLY A 46 -5.77 6.65 0.87
CA GLY A 46 -5.09 5.43 0.41
C GLY A 46 -3.72 5.68 -0.22
N TYR A 47 -3.16 4.62 -0.78
CA TYR A 47 -1.90 4.62 -1.49
C TYR A 47 -1.96 3.83 -2.81
N PRO A 48 -1.46 4.42 -3.90
CA PRO A 48 -0.99 5.79 -3.98
C PRO A 48 -2.18 6.76 -3.85
N LYS A 49 -1.93 8.06 -3.63
CA LYS A 49 -3.01 9.00 -3.24
C LYS A 49 -4.20 8.97 -4.20
N ASN A 50 -5.38 8.77 -3.62
CA ASN A 50 -6.69 8.72 -4.30
C ASN A 50 -6.79 7.64 -5.38
N TRP A 51 -6.11 6.50 -5.20
CA TRP A 51 -6.10 5.42 -6.18
C TRP A 51 -7.50 4.88 -6.53
N GLU A 52 -8.43 4.81 -5.58
CA GLU A 52 -9.81 4.34 -5.84
C GLU A 52 -10.52 5.23 -6.87
N ASN A 53 -10.52 6.54 -6.63
CA ASN A 53 -11.14 7.52 -7.53
C ASN A 53 -10.45 7.55 -8.90
N LYS A 54 -9.12 7.39 -8.94
CA LYS A 54 -8.36 7.36 -10.19
C LYS A 54 -8.61 6.08 -10.98
N SER A 55 -8.70 4.95 -10.30
CA SER A 55 -9.04 3.65 -10.89
C SER A 55 -10.43 3.68 -11.51
N ILE A 56 -11.43 4.20 -10.80
CA ILE A 56 -12.80 4.38 -11.31
C ILE A 56 -12.83 5.29 -12.55
N LYS A 57 -12.01 6.35 -12.56
CA LYS A 57 -11.92 7.31 -13.68
C LYS A 57 -10.98 6.87 -14.81
N GLY A 58 -10.30 5.72 -14.69
CA GLY A 58 -9.29 5.28 -15.65
C GLY A 58 -8.06 6.20 -15.77
N GLN A 59 -7.78 7.02 -14.74
CA GLN A 59 -6.64 7.93 -14.73
C GLN A 59 -5.36 7.16 -14.39
N PRO A 60 -4.23 7.43 -15.07
CA PRO A 60 -2.96 6.82 -14.71
C PRO A 60 -2.48 7.33 -13.34
N MET A 61 -1.79 6.47 -12.60
CA MET A 61 -1.12 6.86 -11.37
C MET A 61 0.17 7.62 -11.72
N ALA A 62 0.26 8.89 -11.31
CA ALA A 62 1.44 9.72 -11.54
C ALA A 62 2.49 9.46 -10.46
N LYS A 63 3.77 9.71 -10.77
CA LYS A 63 4.88 9.58 -9.80
C LYS A 63 4.66 10.44 -8.54
N SER A 64 3.99 11.59 -8.68
CA SER A 64 3.63 12.48 -7.57
C SER A 64 2.64 11.88 -6.57
N ASP A 65 1.94 10.82 -6.96
CA ASP A 65 0.93 10.17 -6.10
C ASP A 65 1.56 9.20 -5.11
N TYR A 66 2.79 8.78 -5.38
CA TYR A 66 3.54 7.85 -4.55
C TYR A 66 4.39 8.60 -3.53
N GLU A 67 4.29 8.19 -2.29
CA GLU A 67 5.21 8.58 -1.23
C GLU A 67 6.30 7.51 -1.11
N THR A 68 7.57 7.92 -0.98
CA THR A 68 8.70 6.98 -0.78
C THR A 68 8.63 6.33 0.59
N VAL A 69 8.34 7.13 1.62
CA VAL A 69 8.03 6.66 2.97
C VAL A 69 6.58 7.05 3.27
N PRO A 70 5.64 6.09 3.26
CA PRO A 70 4.23 6.36 3.53
C PRO A 70 4.05 6.87 4.96
N ARG A 71 3.10 7.78 5.13
CA ARG A 71 2.65 8.17 6.45
C ARG A 71 1.70 7.11 7.01
N PHE A 72 2.21 6.29 7.93
CA PHE A 72 1.45 5.30 8.69
C PHE A 72 0.47 5.95 9.69
#